data_AF-A0A9N8E0I5-F1
#
_entry.id   AF-A0A9N8E0I5-F1
#
_cell.length_a   1.000
_cell.length_b   1.000
_cell.length_c   1.000
_cell.angle_alpha   90.00
_cell.angle_beta   90.00
_cell.angle_gamma   90.00
#
_symmetry.space_group_name_H-M   'P 1'
#
loop_
_entity.id
_entity.type
_entity.pdbx_description
1 polymer ?
#
loop_
_entity_poly.entity_id
_entity_poly.type
_entity_poly.pdbx_seq_one_letter_code
_entity_poly.pdbx_strand_id
1 'polypeptide(L)'
;MPPVLDPSKSKVDGLAFLGLSLTRYSELGHPESVTNQSAFDLNEVIDREYKYIFATNDDGWLVGGGEPGPPKSYKLAAPDSAHVEIMRIGTYSTEWGGLDRDSMLDALKAGKIMIPQIMVLPSAVVANPDLPPEIEIRFDMDQKEVSAFLANPETAKLPTNWPLRFIQNQLYKQFSFASRFTPGAFHSTIVRKAEFRSPEHRAEYFKMCSRAIQKWNEQGPQPLQAPEPGACNFGSGIYLFTDRNNISHKFEPNFLPPYDAPDKREIIFEYLKEEWDEKTRAWKKVEPAKQLYCGGSDDGAESKYSTCSLM
;
A
#
# COMPACT_ATOMS: atom_id res chain seq x y z
N MET A 1 -0.76 17.51 -7.59
CA MET A 1 -1.63 16.70 -8.47
C MET A 1 -0.81 15.55 -9.03
N PRO A 2 -1.00 14.32 -8.53
CA PRO A 2 -0.42 13.12 -9.14
C PRO A 2 -1.02 12.91 -10.54
N PRO A 3 -0.34 12.18 -11.43
CA PRO A 3 -0.62 12.23 -12.87
C PRO A 3 -1.97 11.59 -13.17
N VAL A 4 -2.96 12.44 -13.41
CA VAL A 4 -4.22 12.10 -14.06
C VAL A 4 -3.86 11.52 -15.42
N LEU A 5 -3.88 10.20 -15.52
CA LEU A 5 -4.44 9.47 -16.65
C LEU A 5 -4.99 10.31 -17.78
N ASP A 6 -4.55 10.05 -19.02
CA ASP A 6 -4.81 10.89 -20.19
C ASP A 6 -6.15 11.64 -20.09
N PRO A 7 -6.13 12.89 -19.58
CA PRO A 7 -7.37 13.60 -19.25
C PRO A 7 -8.17 13.90 -20.53
N SER A 8 -7.51 13.85 -21.69
CA SER A 8 -8.14 13.99 -22.98
C SER A 8 -9.00 12.77 -23.38
N LYS A 9 -8.81 11.63 -22.71
CA LYS A 9 -9.48 10.35 -23.02
C LYS A 9 -10.33 9.80 -21.86
N SER A 10 -10.37 10.49 -20.73
CA SER A 10 -11.21 10.14 -19.57
C SER A 10 -12.29 11.20 -19.39
N LYS A 11 -13.56 10.80 -19.27
CA LYS A 11 -14.67 11.76 -19.08
C LYS A 11 -14.83 12.16 -17.61
N VAL A 12 -14.55 11.24 -16.70
CA VAL A 12 -14.71 11.44 -15.25
C VAL A 12 -13.80 10.46 -14.49
N ASP A 13 -13.35 10.85 -13.31
CA ASP A 13 -12.66 9.94 -12.38
C ASP A 13 -13.68 9.01 -11.69
N GLY A 14 -13.26 7.79 -11.37
CA GLY A 14 -14.12 6.84 -10.65
C GLY A 14 -13.35 6.13 -9.55
N LEU A 15 -14.07 5.64 -8.56
CA LEU A 15 -13.48 5.12 -7.32
C LEU A 15 -13.50 3.60 -7.22
N ALA A 16 -13.78 2.88 -8.32
CA ALA A 16 -13.62 1.43 -8.32
C ALA A 16 -12.13 1.08 -8.40
N PHE A 17 -11.70 0.09 -7.63
CA PHE A 17 -10.30 -0.36 -7.62
C PHE A 17 -10.13 -1.82 -7.17
N LEU A 18 -8.98 -2.40 -7.52
CA LEU A 18 -8.46 -3.62 -6.92
C LEU A 18 -7.49 -3.25 -5.81
N GLY A 19 -7.59 -3.91 -4.66
CA GLY A 19 -6.75 -3.58 -3.52
C GLY A 19 -6.79 -4.60 -2.40
N LEU A 20 -6.08 -4.29 -1.31
CA LEU A 20 -6.18 -5.00 -0.04
C LEU A 20 -7.15 -4.26 0.87
N SER A 21 -7.96 -5.00 1.63
CA SER A 21 -8.74 -4.42 2.72
C SER A 21 -7.92 -4.48 4.00
N LEU A 22 -7.79 -3.34 4.66
CA LEU A 22 -7.14 -3.21 5.97
C LEU A 22 -8.14 -2.90 7.09
N THR A 23 -9.44 -2.94 6.79
CA THR A 23 -10.47 -2.49 7.72
C THR A 23 -10.46 -3.36 8.97
N ARG A 24 -10.66 -2.74 10.12
CA ARG A 24 -10.67 -3.43 11.41
C ARG A 24 -11.82 -2.90 12.25
N TYR A 25 -12.67 -3.78 12.76
CA TYR A 25 -13.61 -3.40 13.80
C TYR A 25 -12.84 -3.02 15.06
N SER A 26 -13.27 -1.94 15.70
CA SER A 26 -12.74 -1.46 16.97
C SER A 26 -13.90 -0.97 17.82
N GLU A 27 -13.94 -1.36 19.09
CA GLU A 27 -14.92 -0.83 20.06
C GLU A 27 -14.78 0.68 20.29
N LEU A 28 -13.63 1.25 19.90
CA LEU A 28 -13.34 2.68 19.99
C LEU A 28 -13.73 3.45 18.73
N GLY A 29 -14.03 2.77 17.63
CA GLY A 29 -14.36 3.36 16.33
C GLY A 29 -15.86 3.36 16.01
N HIS A 30 -16.17 3.54 14.73
CA HIS A 30 -17.51 3.42 14.19
C HIS A 30 -18.08 1.99 14.41
N PRO A 31 -19.32 1.86 14.92
CA PRO A 31 -19.89 0.56 15.31
C PRO A 31 -20.16 -0.38 14.14
N GLU A 32 -20.34 0.16 12.93
CA GLU A 32 -20.60 -0.63 11.72
C GLU A 32 -19.32 -1.04 10.96
N SER A 33 -18.13 -0.70 11.49
CA SER A 33 -16.87 -1.11 10.88
C SER A 33 -16.72 -2.64 10.92
N VAL A 34 -16.25 -3.23 9.83
CA VAL A 34 -16.04 -4.68 9.75
C VAL A 34 -14.56 -5.03 9.80
N THR A 35 -14.22 -6.15 10.44
CA THR A 35 -12.84 -6.66 10.47
C THR A 35 -12.54 -7.47 9.22
N ASN A 36 -11.69 -6.94 8.35
CA ASN A 36 -11.09 -7.63 7.23
C ASN A 36 -9.59 -7.87 7.42
N GLN A 37 -8.98 -7.40 8.50
CA GLN A 37 -7.64 -7.80 8.91
C GLN A 37 -7.45 -7.83 10.43
N SER A 38 -6.57 -8.70 10.92
CA SER A 38 -6.25 -8.86 12.34
C SER A 38 -4.76 -8.67 12.66
N ALA A 39 -3.94 -8.39 11.66
CA ALA A 39 -2.48 -8.31 11.77
C ALA A 39 -1.99 -7.03 12.46
N PHE A 40 -2.60 -5.89 12.14
CA PHE A 40 -2.12 -4.58 12.57
C PHE A 40 -3.23 -3.83 13.30
N ASP A 41 -2.97 -3.44 14.56
CA ASP A 41 -3.87 -2.55 15.27
C ASP A 41 -3.69 -1.11 14.80
N LEU A 42 -4.46 -0.70 13.80
CA LEU A 42 -4.36 0.64 13.26
C LEU A 42 -4.71 1.74 14.27
N ASN A 43 -5.30 1.44 15.44
CA ASN A 43 -5.46 2.45 16.50
C ASN A 43 -4.12 2.91 17.09
N GLU A 44 -3.04 2.14 16.95
CA GLU A 44 -1.71 2.53 17.43
C GLU A 44 -1.08 3.69 16.64
N VAL A 45 -1.65 4.01 15.47
CA VAL A 45 -1.23 5.14 14.61
C VAL A 45 -2.31 6.21 14.47
N ILE A 46 -3.39 6.14 15.26
CA ILE A 46 -4.49 7.10 15.26
C ILE A 46 -4.40 8.01 16.50
N ASP A 47 -4.60 9.30 16.29
CA ASP A 47 -4.75 10.28 17.37
C ASP A 47 -6.24 10.46 17.73
N ARG A 48 -6.83 9.42 18.33
CA ARG A 48 -8.27 9.31 18.64
C ARG A 48 -8.81 10.49 19.45
N GLU A 49 -7.98 10.97 20.38
CA GLU A 49 -8.31 12.04 21.32
C GLU A 49 -7.92 13.43 20.78
N TYR A 50 -7.48 13.52 19.52
CA TYR A 50 -7.05 14.77 18.88
C TYR A 50 -5.99 15.53 19.70
N LYS A 51 -5.07 14.80 20.33
CA LYS A 51 -3.98 15.35 21.15
C LYS A 51 -2.96 16.10 20.29
N TYR A 52 -2.68 15.63 19.08
CA TYR A 52 -1.66 16.13 18.18
C TYR A 52 -2.26 16.90 16.99
N ILE A 53 -3.33 16.36 16.41
CA ILE A 53 -4.04 16.92 15.26
C ILE A 53 -5.21 17.77 15.78
N PHE A 54 -5.38 18.99 15.27
CA PHE A 54 -6.50 19.85 15.65
C PHE A 54 -7.61 19.91 14.61
N ALA A 55 -7.30 19.70 13.34
CA ALA A 55 -8.27 19.69 12.26
C ALA A 55 -7.95 18.63 11.22
N THR A 56 -9.02 18.10 10.63
CA THR A 56 -9.04 17.18 9.49
C THR A 56 -10.30 17.51 8.68
N ASN A 57 -10.47 16.96 7.49
CA ASN A 57 -11.74 17.11 6.76
C ASN A 57 -12.92 16.41 7.48
N ASP A 58 -14.12 16.51 6.89
CA ASP A 58 -15.34 15.96 7.48
C ASP A 58 -15.34 14.43 7.61
N ASP A 59 -14.51 13.72 6.83
CA ASP A 59 -14.36 12.26 6.90
C ASP A 59 -13.69 11.80 8.21
N GLY A 60 -12.87 12.65 8.86
CA GLY A 60 -12.14 12.26 10.06
C GLY A 60 -11.10 11.15 9.82
N TRP A 61 -10.99 10.24 10.79
CA TRP A 61 -10.15 9.04 10.68
C TRP A 61 -10.78 7.98 9.78
N LEU A 62 -10.03 7.51 8.78
CA LEU A 62 -10.48 6.53 7.78
C LEU A 62 -10.17 5.08 8.15
N VAL A 63 -9.41 4.86 9.23
CA VAL A 63 -8.84 3.54 9.58
C VAL A 63 -9.07 3.20 11.05
N GLY A 64 -8.76 1.95 11.43
CA GLY A 64 -8.77 1.48 12.83
C GLY A 64 -10.15 1.48 13.47
N GLY A 65 -11.19 1.29 12.67
CA GLY A 65 -12.59 1.39 13.06
C GLY A 65 -13.28 2.65 12.56
N GLY A 66 -12.59 3.59 11.90
CA GLY A 66 -13.19 4.85 11.43
C GLY A 66 -13.52 5.80 12.59
N GLU A 67 -14.01 7.01 12.29
CA GLU A 67 -14.38 8.03 13.28
C GLU A 67 -15.52 7.53 14.21
N PRO A 68 -15.45 7.73 15.55
CA PRO A 68 -16.44 7.18 16.49
C PRO A 68 -17.82 7.82 16.40
N GLY A 69 -17.97 8.96 15.72
CA GLY A 69 -19.23 9.69 15.63
C GLY A 69 -19.75 10.22 16.99
N PRO A 70 -20.99 10.76 17.02
CA PRO A 70 -21.53 11.38 18.23
C PRO A 70 -21.76 10.37 19.36
N PRO A 71 -21.59 10.78 20.64
CA PRO A 71 -21.26 12.13 21.10
C PRO A 71 -19.75 12.42 21.17
N LYS A 72 -18.88 11.44 20.86
CA LYS A 72 -17.42 11.60 20.97
C LYS A 72 -16.85 12.54 19.90
N SER A 73 -17.41 12.49 18.70
CA SER A 73 -17.04 13.33 17.56
C SER A 73 -18.29 13.76 16.80
N TYR A 74 -18.31 14.94 16.21
CA TYR A 74 -19.43 15.40 15.36
C TYR A 74 -19.02 15.47 13.87
N LYS A 75 -17.91 14.82 13.51
CA LYS A 75 -17.55 14.54 12.12
C LYS A 75 -18.48 13.50 11.53
N LEU A 76 -18.46 13.34 10.20
CA LEU A 76 -19.25 12.31 9.54
C LEU A 76 -18.80 10.95 10.07
N ALA A 77 -19.76 10.22 10.65
CA ALA A 77 -19.55 8.87 11.13
C ALA A 77 -19.41 7.96 9.90
N ALA A 78 -18.18 7.84 9.40
CA ALA A 78 -17.84 6.96 8.29
C ALA A 78 -17.25 5.64 8.83
N PRO A 79 -17.67 4.49 8.30
CA PRO A 79 -17.05 3.21 8.64
C PRO A 79 -15.57 3.21 8.21
N ASP A 80 -14.79 2.33 8.83
CA ASP A 80 -13.41 2.07 8.45
C ASP A 80 -13.34 1.70 6.96
N SER A 81 -12.63 2.53 6.19
CA SER A 81 -12.39 2.34 4.77
C SER A 81 -10.92 2.07 4.50
N ALA A 82 -10.15 1.55 5.46
CA ALA A 82 -8.73 1.27 5.30
C ALA A 82 -8.50 0.27 4.17
N HIS A 83 -7.66 0.65 3.20
CA HIS A 83 -7.30 -0.18 2.07
C HIS A 83 -5.94 0.19 1.51
N VAL A 84 -5.30 -0.76 0.82
CA VAL A 84 -4.17 -0.49 -0.08
C VAL A 84 -4.67 -0.63 -1.49
N GLU A 85 -4.73 0.48 -2.22
CA GLU A 85 -5.12 0.48 -3.62
C GLU A 85 -3.95 -0.03 -4.49
N ILE A 86 -4.19 -1.07 -5.29
CA ILE A 86 -3.17 -1.66 -6.19
C ILE A 86 -3.34 -1.10 -7.61
N MET A 87 -4.58 -1.00 -8.10
CA MET A 87 -4.93 -0.41 -9.39
C MET A 87 -6.34 0.18 -9.36
N ARG A 88 -6.48 1.47 -9.71
CA ARG A 88 -7.78 2.08 -9.96
C ARG A 88 -8.34 1.66 -11.30
N ILE A 89 -9.61 1.30 -11.30
CA ILE A 89 -10.41 0.93 -12.47
C ILE A 89 -11.19 2.13 -13.03
N GLY A 90 -11.57 3.07 -12.15
CA GLY A 90 -12.39 4.22 -12.53
C GLY A 90 -13.88 3.89 -12.42
N THR A 91 -14.61 4.00 -13.53
CA THR A 91 -16.09 3.96 -13.55
C THR A 91 -16.69 2.67 -14.12
N TYR A 92 -15.85 1.66 -14.41
CA TYR A 92 -16.16 0.48 -15.22
C TYR A 92 -16.66 0.74 -16.66
N SER A 93 -16.90 2.01 -17.02
CA SER A 93 -17.35 2.41 -18.35
C SER A 93 -16.16 2.68 -19.25
N THR A 94 -15.97 1.84 -20.27
CA THR A 94 -14.93 2.04 -21.30
C THR A 94 -15.13 3.35 -22.07
N GLU A 95 -16.39 3.76 -22.27
CA GLU A 95 -16.73 5.05 -22.89
C GLU A 95 -16.25 6.25 -22.07
N TRP A 96 -16.16 6.09 -20.75
CA TRP A 96 -15.69 7.14 -19.84
C TRP A 96 -14.20 7.01 -19.51
N GLY A 97 -13.54 6.01 -20.10
CA GLY A 97 -12.12 5.72 -19.95
C GLY A 97 -11.78 4.57 -19.00
N GLY A 98 -12.76 4.01 -18.28
CA GLY A 98 -12.57 2.92 -17.33
C GLY A 98 -12.35 1.54 -17.98
N LEU A 99 -12.17 0.53 -17.13
CA LEU A 99 -12.05 -0.88 -17.56
C LEU A 99 -13.39 -1.60 -17.46
N ASP A 100 -13.78 -2.31 -18.51
CA ASP A 100 -14.98 -3.16 -18.49
C ASP A 100 -14.92 -4.18 -17.34
N ARG A 101 -15.98 -4.22 -16.53
CA ARG A 101 -16.03 -5.04 -15.31
C ARG A 101 -15.94 -6.52 -15.62
N ASP A 102 -16.72 -7.01 -16.58
CA ASP A 102 -16.82 -8.44 -16.86
C ASP A 102 -15.53 -8.97 -17.46
N SER A 103 -14.91 -8.22 -18.38
CA SER A 103 -13.58 -8.53 -18.94
C SER A 103 -12.50 -8.65 -17.85
N MET A 104 -12.54 -7.79 -16.83
CA MET A 104 -11.63 -7.86 -15.69
C MET A 104 -11.93 -9.07 -14.81
N LEU A 105 -13.21 -9.33 -14.49
CA LEU A 105 -13.61 -10.49 -13.70
C LEU A 105 -13.21 -11.80 -14.37
N ASP A 106 -13.39 -11.90 -15.69
CA ASP A 106 -13.02 -13.08 -16.47
C ASP A 106 -11.52 -13.31 -16.46
N ALA A 107 -10.71 -12.25 -16.62
CA ALA A 107 -9.26 -12.36 -16.54
C ALA A 107 -8.77 -12.81 -15.15
N LEU A 108 -9.35 -12.28 -14.07
CA LEU A 108 -9.01 -12.68 -12.70
C LEU A 108 -9.43 -14.13 -12.41
N LYS A 109 -10.66 -14.51 -12.77
CA LYS A 109 -11.20 -15.87 -12.57
C LYS A 109 -10.47 -16.92 -13.41
N ALA A 110 -10.03 -16.55 -14.63
CA ALA A 110 -9.25 -17.43 -15.49
C ALA A 110 -7.78 -17.58 -15.04
N GLY A 111 -7.35 -16.91 -13.97
CA GLY A 111 -5.98 -16.98 -13.46
C GLY A 111 -4.95 -16.27 -14.34
N LYS A 112 -5.38 -15.30 -15.17
CA LYS A 112 -4.44 -14.46 -15.95
C LYS A 112 -3.58 -13.55 -15.07
N ILE A 113 -4.05 -13.31 -13.85
CA ILE A 113 -3.31 -12.64 -12.79
C ILE A 113 -2.98 -13.67 -11.72
N MET A 114 -1.70 -13.88 -11.49
CA MET A 114 -1.14 -14.70 -10.43
C MET A 114 -1.18 -13.91 -9.12
N ILE A 115 -2.05 -14.33 -8.22
CA ILE A 115 -2.25 -13.75 -6.89
C ILE A 115 -1.51 -14.66 -5.90
N PRO A 116 -0.36 -14.23 -5.33
CA PRO A 116 0.29 -14.95 -4.26
C PRO A 116 -0.54 -14.92 -2.97
N GLN A 117 -0.22 -15.81 -2.04
CA GLN A 117 -0.52 -15.58 -0.63
C GLN A 117 0.12 -14.27 -0.19
N ILE A 118 -0.71 -13.33 0.27
CA ILE A 118 -0.29 -11.96 0.51
C ILE A 118 0.07 -11.81 1.97
N MET A 119 1.35 -11.56 2.23
CA MET A 119 1.85 -11.07 3.51
C MET A 119 2.42 -9.68 3.29
N VAL A 120 2.06 -8.75 4.17
CA VAL A 120 2.50 -7.35 4.09
C VAL A 120 3.05 -6.89 5.43
N LEU A 121 3.83 -5.83 5.39
CA LEU A 121 4.41 -5.16 6.55
C LEU A 121 4.37 -3.64 6.33
N PRO A 122 3.71 -2.87 7.21
CA PRO A 122 3.81 -1.41 7.18
C PRO A 122 5.27 -0.95 7.28
N SER A 123 5.72 -0.12 6.35
CA SER A 123 7.09 0.41 6.29
C SER A 123 7.26 1.73 7.03
N ALA A 124 6.24 2.60 7.00
CA ALA A 124 6.29 3.93 7.60
C ALA A 124 4.88 4.52 7.77
N VAL A 125 4.79 5.58 8.59
CA VAL A 125 3.68 6.54 8.55
C VAL A 125 4.23 7.88 8.09
N VAL A 126 3.65 8.46 7.04
CA VAL A 126 4.17 9.68 6.40
C VAL A 126 3.06 10.71 6.20
N ALA A 127 3.44 11.98 6.10
CA ALA A 127 2.58 13.03 5.55
C ALA A 127 2.88 13.16 4.05
N ASN A 128 1.83 13.14 3.23
CA ASN A 128 1.95 13.38 1.80
C ASN A 128 2.26 14.89 1.53
N PRO A 129 2.57 15.28 0.28
CA PRO A 129 2.95 16.65 -0.04
C PRO A 129 1.77 17.64 -0.16
N ASP A 130 0.52 17.21 0.08
CA ASP A 130 -0.62 18.11 0.03
C ASP A 130 -0.61 19.11 1.19
N LEU A 131 -1.37 20.20 1.03
CA LEU A 131 -1.55 21.21 2.07
C LEU A 131 -3.04 21.50 2.30
N PRO A 132 -3.59 21.16 3.49
CA PRO A 132 -3.01 20.29 4.52
C PRO A 132 -2.76 18.85 4.01
N PRO A 133 -1.78 18.13 4.57
CA PRO A 133 -1.39 16.81 4.09
C PRO A 133 -2.44 15.75 4.40
N GLU A 134 -2.45 14.68 3.61
CA GLU A 134 -2.97 13.39 4.08
C GLU A 134 -1.88 12.64 4.84
N ILE A 135 -2.28 11.86 5.84
CA ILE A 135 -1.37 10.97 6.55
C ILE A 135 -1.60 9.56 6.02
N GLU A 136 -0.52 8.86 5.69
CA GLU A 136 -0.53 7.57 5.00
C GLU A 136 0.28 6.53 5.77
N ILE A 137 -0.22 5.31 5.88
CA ILE A 137 0.59 4.12 6.21
C ILE A 137 1.14 3.58 4.89
N ARG A 138 2.44 3.32 4.85
CA ARG A 138 3.18 2.88 3.67
C ARG A 138 3.45 1.39 3.70
N PHE A 139 3.51 0.77 2.53
CA PHE A 139 3.84 -0.64 2.33
C PHE A 139 4.91 -0.77 1.24
N ASP A 140 6.00 -0.01 1.42
CA ASP A 140 7.09 0.01 0.45
C ASP A 140 7.90 -1.29 0.52
N MET A 141 8.52 -1.68 -0.59
CA MET A 141 9.53 -2.73 -0.57
C MET A 141 10.87 -2.17 -0.09
N ASP A 142 11.60 -2.95 0.71
CA ASP A 142 12.96 -2.61 1.13
C ASP A 142 13.89 -2.59 -0.10
N GLN A 143 14.50 -1.44 -0.37
CA GLN A 143 15.33 -1.23 -1.56
C GLN A 143 16.61 -2.07 -1.57
N LYS A 144 17.16 -2.43 -0.40
CA LYS A 144 18.32 -3.32 -0.29
C LYS A 144 17.89 -4.75 -0.62
N GLU A 145 16.75 -5.20 -0.13
CA GLU A 145 16.20 -6.51 -0.47
C GLU A 145 15.87 -6.62 -1.96
N VAL A 146 15.23 -5.60 -2.55
CA VAL A 146 14.97 -5.52 -4.00
C VAL A 146 16.27 -5.59 -4.78
N SER A 147 17.27 -4.78 -4.42
CA SER A 147 18.56 -4.77 -5.12
C SER A 147 19.28 -6.12 -5.04
N ALA A 148 19.26 -6.76 -3.86
CA ALA A 148 19.85 -8.09 -3.68
C ALA A 148 19.12 -9.16 -4.50
N PHE A 149 17.78 -9.12 -4.53
CA PHE A 149 16.97 -10.03 -5.32
C PHE A 149 17.19 -9.88 -6.81
N LEU A 150 17.25 -8.66 -7.33
CA LEU A 150 17.50 -8.43 -8.76
C LEU A 150 18.92 -8.80 -9.18
N ALA A 151 19.90 -8.69 -8.28
CA ALA A 151 21.27 -9.11 -8.54
C ALA A 151 21.42 -10.64 -8.53
N ASN A 152 20.72 -11.34 -7.62
CA ASN A 152 20.83 -12.79 -7.45
C ASN A 152 19.43 -13.42 -7.25
N PRO A 153 18.59 -13.47 -8.29
CA PRO A 153 17.20 -13.88 -8.16
C PRO A 153 17.04 -15.33 -7.76
N GLU A 154 18.05 -16.18 -7.87
CA GLU A 154 17.98 -17.60 -7.47
C GLU A 154 18.12 -17.82 -5.97
N THR A 155 18.92 -17.01 -5.27
CA THR A 155 19.37 -17.29 -3.89
C THR A 155 18.99 -16.20 -2.88
N ALA A 156 18.76 -14.97 -3.33
CA ALA A 156 18.44 -13.87 -2.43
C ALA A 156 17.08 -14.07 -1.73
N LYS A 157 16.86 -13.39 -0.61
CA LYS A 157 15.53 -13.32 0.01
C LYS A 157 14.56 -12.57 -0.93
N LEU A 158 13.31 -13.01 -1.00
CA LEU A 158 12.26 -12.24 -1.66
C LEU A 158 12.04 -10.91 -0.91
N PRO A 159 11.92 -9.77 -1.60
CA PRO A 159 11.74 -8.49 -0.93
C PRO A 159 10.45 -8.43 -0.11
N THR A 160 10.51 -7.83 1.07
CA THR A 160 9.32 -7.55 1.88
C THR A 160 8.32 -6.73 1.05
N ASN A 161 7.02 -7.03 1.17
CA ASN A 161 5.95 -6.42 0.37
C ASN A 161 5.98 -6.69 -1.16
N TRP A 162 6.84 -7.60 -1.65
CA TRP A 162 6.88 -7.98 -3.08
C TRP A 162 5.54 -8.35 -3.72
N PRO A 163 4.56 -8.99 -3.01
CA PRO A 163 3.28 -9.33 -3.62
C PRO A 163 2.55 -8.13 -4.23
N LEU A 164 2.68 -6.95 -3.62
CA LEU A 164 1.98 -5.74 -4.07
C LEU A 164 2.46 -5.32 -5.46
N ARG A 165 3.78 -5.20 -5.64
CA ARG A 165 4.38 -4.85 -6.94
C ARG A 165 4.16 -5.96 -7.96
N PHE A 166 4.29 -7.22 -7.55
CA PHE A 166 4.08 -8.36 -8.44
C PHE A 166 2.66 -8.39 -9.02
N ILE A 167 1.64 -8.19 -8.20
CA ILE A 167 0.23 -8.14 -8.66
C ILE A 167 0.01 -6.88 -9.50
N GLN A 168 0.48 -5.71 -9.03
CA GLN A 168 0.34 -4.47 -9.79
C GLN A 168 0.93 -4.62 -11.19
N ASN A 169 2.15 -5.11 -11.31
CA ASN A 169 2.80 -5.19 -12.61
C ASN A 169 2.08 -6.12 -13.59
N GLN A 170 1.53 -7.24 -13.09
CA GLN A 170 0.66 -8.10 -13.90
C GLN A 170 -0.59 -7.37 -14.38
N LEU A 171 -1.29 -6.65 -13.48
CA LEU A 171 -2.48 -5.87 -13.83
C LEU A 171 -2.17 -4.80 -14.89
N TYR A 172 -1.05 -4.09 -14.76
CA TYR A 172 -0.64 -3.05 -15.71
C TYR A 172 -0.18 -3.60 -17.06
N LYS A 173 0.36 -4.82 -17.11
CA LYS A 173 0.69 -5.52 -18.36
C LYS A 173 -0.58 -6.10 -19.02
N GLN A 174 -1.54 -6.56 -18.22
CA GLN A 174 -2.78 -7.18 -18.69
C GLN A 174 -3.84 -6.18 -19.17
N PHE A 175 -3.98 -5.04 -18.49
CA PHE A 175 -5.06 -4.07 -18.74
C PHE A 175 -4.49 -2.70 -19.10
N SER A 176 -4.95 -2.15 -20.23
CA SER A 176 -4.63 -0.78 -20.65
C SER A 176 -5.92 -0.03 -20.96
N PHE A 177 -6.16 1.06 -20.24
CA PHE A 177 -7.36 1.88 -20.37
C PHE A 177 -7.07 3.32 -19.93
N ALA A 178 -7.88 4.27 -20.37
CA ALA A 178 -7.60 5.68 -20.24
C ALA A 178 -7.65 6.18 -18.79
N SER A 179 -8.44 5.55 -17.92
CA SER A 179 -8.66 5.93 -16.52
C SER A 179 -7.97 5.01 -15.48
N ARG A 180 -6.97 4.20 -15.89
CA ARG A 180 -6.07 3.39 -15.03
C ARG A 180 -5.11 4.19 -14.13
N PHE A 181 -5.43 4.37 -12.85
CA PHE A 181 -4.61 5.22 -11.96
C PHE A 181 -3.70 4.36 -11.09
N THR A 182 -2.44 4.81 -10.97
CA THR A 182 -1.47 4.25 -10.02
C THR A 182 -1.39 5.17 -8.81
N PRO A 183 -1.79 4.69 -7.62
CA PRO A 183 -1.74 5.49 -6.41
C PRO A 183 -0.33 5.50 -5.83
N GLY A 184 0.64 6.18 -6.44
CA GLY A 184 1.96 6.41 -5.85
C GLY A 184 2.61 5.16 -5.23
N ALA A 185 3.24 5.43 -4.08
CA ALA A 185 3.51 4.43 -3.06
C ALA A 185 2.35 3.51 -2.72
N PHE A 186 2.53 2.19 -2.53
CA PHE A 186 1.50 1.42 -1.87
C PHE A 186 1.23 1.97 -0.47
N HIS A 187 0.00 2.43 -0.24
CA HIS A 187 -0.37 3.10 0.99
C HIS A 187 -1.84 2.89 1.35
N SER A 188 -2.16 3.14 2.62
CA SER A 188 -3.51 3.36 3.12
C SER A 188 -3.57 4.74 3.75
N THR A 189 -4.47 5.60 3.28
CA THR A 189 -4.72 6.90 3.91
C THR A 189 -5.34 6.68 5.29
N ILE A 190 -4.72 7.24 6.32
CA ILE A 190 -5.16 7.22 7.72
C ILE A 190 -6.19 8.32 7.96
N VAL A 191 -5.87 9.53 7.49
CA VAL A 191 -6.67 10.74 7.69
C VAL A 191 -6.35 11.75 6.60
N ARG A 192 -7.35 12.54 6.20
CA ARG A 192 -7.23 13.57 5.18
C ARG A 192 -7.19 14.97 5.77
N LYS A 193 -6.41 15.83 5.14
CA LYS A 193 -6.26 17.25 5.51
C LYS A 193 -5.86 17.45 6.97
N ALA A 194 -4.88 16.67 7.43
CA ALA A 194 -4.39 16.69 8.80
C ALA A 194 -3.62 17.97 9.11
N GLU A 195 -4.18 18.79 10.00
CA GLU A 195 -3.52 19.98 10.54
C GLU A 195 -3.08 19.72 11.98
N PHE A 196 -1.78 19.86 12.22
CA PHE A 196 -1.17 19.66 13.53
C PHE A 196 -1.26 20.91 14.38
N ARG A 197 -1.45 20.74 15.70
CA ARG A 197 -1.53 21.84 16.68
C ARG A 197 -0.28 22.73 16.66
N SER A 198 0.88 22.11 16.48
CA SER A 198 2.16 22.80 16.33
C SER A 198 3.18 21.86 15.65
N PRO A 199 4.35 22.36 15.23
CA PRO A 199 5.45 21.53 14.76
C PRO A 199 5.90 20.46 15.77
N GLU A 200 5.86 20.77 17.06
CA GLU A 200 6.22 19.84 18.14
C GLU A 200 5.20 18.70 18.23
N HIS A 201 3.90 19.01 18.17
CA HIS A 201 2.85 17.98 18.15
C HIS A 201 2.96 17.09 16.91
N ARG A 202 3.34 17.67 15.76
CA ARG A 202 3.64 16.89 14.55
C ARG A 202 4.79 15.90 14.80
N ALA A 203 5.89 16.37 15.37
CA ALA A 203 7.04 15.51 15.68
C ALA A 203 6.66 14.39 16.68
N GLU A 204 5.89 14.71 17.72
CA GLU A 204 5.42 13.74 18.70
C GLU A 204 4.47 12.69 18.11
N TYR A 205 3.56 13.11 17.22
CA TYR A 205 2.67 12.20 16.50
C TYR A 205 3.46 11.18 15.66
N PHE A 206 4.43 11.65 14.86
CA PHE A 206 5.23 10.74 14.05
C PHE A 206 6.13 9.86 14.92
N LYS A 207 6.61 10.33 16.08
CA LYS A 207 7.33 9.49 17.05
C LYS A 207 6.43 8.38 17.62
N MET A 208 5.15 8.67 17.90
CA MET A 208 4.17 7.67 18.30
C MET A 208 4.00 6.62 17.20
N CYS A 209 3.77 7.07 15.96
CA CYS A 209 3.59 6.19 14.82
C CYS A 209 4.82 5.30 14.56
N SER A 210 6.04 5.84 14.65
CA SER A 210 7.27 5.07 14.47
C SER A 210 7.43 3.95 15.49
N ARG A 211 6.92 4.11 16.73
CA ARG A 211 6.92 3.02 17.72
C ARG A 211 5.98 1.89 17.33
N ALA A 212 4.81 2.21 16.78
CA ALA A 212 3.88 1.20 16.26
C ALA A 212 4.51 0.44 15.08
N ILE A 213 5.11 1.16 14.12
CA ILE A 213 5.83 0.55 12.98
C ILE A 213 6.96 -0.35 13.46
N GLN A 214 7.77 0.08 14.44
CA GLN A 214 8.84 -0.74 14.99
C GLN A 214 8.32 -2.03 15.62
N LYS A 215 7.25 -1.94 16.42
CA LYS A 215 6.59 -3.10 17.03
C LYS A 215 6.06 -4.08 15.99
N TRP A 216 5.45 -3.61 14.90
CA TRP A 216 5.00 -4.48 13.81
C TRP A 216 6.17 -5.11 13.04
N ASN A 217 7.26 -4.36 12.87
CA ASN A 217 8.47 -4.89 12.23
C ASN A 217 9.11 -6.04 13.02
N GLU A 218 9.06 -6.02 14.35
CA GLU A 218 9.51 -7.14 15.21
C GLU A 218 8.73 -8.44 14.96
N GLN A 219 7.49 -8.34 14.48
CA GLN A 219 6.66 -9.49 14.13
C GLN A 219 6.89 -9.97 12.68
N GLY A 220 7.53 -9.14 11.86
CA GLY A 220 7.72 -9.41 10.43
C GLY A 220 6.42 -9.35 9.61
N PRO A 221 6.50 -9.65 8.30
CA PRO A 221 5.34 -9.62 7.42
C PRO A 221 4.22 -10.56 7.87
N GLN A 222 2.98 -10.05 7.86
CA GLN A 222 1.80 -10.77 8.35
C GLN A 222 0.78 -10.98 7.22
N PRO A 223 0.05 -12.11 7.21
CA PRO A 223 -1.19 -12.20 6.44
C PRO A 223 -2.24 -11.27 7.03
N LEU A 224 -3.08 -10.66 6.19
CA LEU A 224 -4.06 -9.69 6.68
C LEU A 224 -5.18 -10.35 7.49
N GLN A 225 -5.77 -11.46 7.05
CA GLN A 225 -6.74 -12.22 7.86
C GLN A 225 -6.07 -13.44 8.47
N ALA A 226 -6.41 -13.72 9.73
CA ALA A 226 -6.16 -15.03 10.29
C ALA A 226 -6.99 -16.09 9.54
N PRO A 227 -6.48 -17.31 9.32
CA PRO A 227 -7.34 -18.41 8.88
C PRO A 227 -8.42 -18.63 9.93
N GLU A 228 -9.69 -18.70 9.54
CA GLU A 228 -10.72 -19.18 10.46
C GLU A 228 -10.37 -20.62 10.90
N PRO A 229 -10.64 -21.00 12.17
CA PRO A 229 -10.38 -22.36 12.62
C PRO A 229 -11.11 -23.38 11.73
N GLY A 230 -10.36 -24.15 10.94
CA GLY A 230 -10.91 -25.14 9.99
C GLY A 230 -11.05 -24.66 8.54
N ALA A 231 -10.74 -23.40 8.22
CA ALA A 231 -10.67 -22.93 6.84
C ALA A 231 -9.32 -23.27 6.20
N CYS A 232 -9.34 -23.88 5.02
CA CYS A 232 -8.15 -24.12 4.18
C CYS A 232 -7.60 -22.82 3.54
N ASN A 233 -8.18 -21.66 3.84
CA ASN A 233 -7.87 -20.39 3.21
C ASN A 233 -6.88 -19.60 4.06
N PHE A 234 -5.76 -19.22 3.45
CA PHE A 234 -4.65 -18.44 4.03
C PHE A 234 -5.04 -17.00 4.48
N GLY A 235 -6.33 -16.67 4.56
CA GLY A 235 -6.82 -15.36 4.99
C GLY A 235 -6.26 -14.16 4.19
N SER A 236 -5.89 -14.38 2.93
CA SER A 236 -5.30 -13.35 2.07
C SER A 236 -5.98 -13.32 0.71
N GLY A 237 -5.67 -12.32 -0.10
CA GLY A 237 -6.28 -12.11 -1.41
C GLY A 237 -6.43 -10.64 -1.74
N ILE A 238 -6.92 -10.36 -2.94
CA ILE A 238 -7.27 -9.01 -3.37
C ILE A 238 -8.79 -8.87 -3.45
N TYR A 239 -9.27 -7.66 -3.21
CA TYR A 239 -10.69 -7.32 -3.20
C TYR A 239 -11.02 -6.38 -4.33
N LEU A 240 -12.22 -6.55 -4.90
CA LEU A 240 -12.79 -5.60 -5.84
C LEU A 240 -13.71 -4.63 -5.11
N PHE A 241 -13.29 -3.38 -5.04
CA PHE A 241 -14.03 -2.29 -4.46
C PHE A 241 -14.87 -1.61 -5.55
N THR A 242 -16.17 -1.44 -5.31
CA THR A 242 -17.02 -0.56 -6.14
C THR A 242 -16.89 0.90 -5.72
N ASP A 243 -16.51 1.11 -4.46
CA ASP A 243 -16.02 2.35 -3.86
C ASP A 243 -15.25 1.99 -2.58
N ARG A 244 -14.76 2.98 -1.82
CA ARG A 244 -13.94 2.77 -0.61
C ARG A 244 -14.62 1.96 0.51
N ASN A 245 -15.95 1.87 0.53
CA ASN A 245 -16.74 1.21 1.57
C ASN A 245 -17.31 -0.14 1.11
N ASN A 246 -17.45 -0.35 -0.20
CA ASN A 246 -18.19 -1.48 -0.75
C ASN A 246 -17.28 -2.46 -1.48
N ILE A 247 -17.12 -3.65 -0.91
CA ILE A 247 -16.44 -4.79 -1.52
C ILE A 247 -17.48 -5.65 -2.25
N SER A 248 -17.24 -5.93 -3.53
CA SER A 248 -18.12 -6.76 -4.34
C SER A 248 -17.59 -8.18 -4.55
N HIS A 249 -16.26 -8.36 -4.60
CA HIS A 249 -15.62 -9.64 -4.86
C HIS A 249 -14.35 -9.77 -4.03
N LYS A 250 -14.01 -11.02 -3.69
CA LYS A 250 -12.71 -11.42 -3.19
C LYS A 250 -12.08 -12.39 -4.18
N PHE A 251 -10.80 -12.23 -4.47
CA PHE A 251 -10.01 -13.16 -5.26
C PHE A 251 -8.95 -13.80 -4.37
N GLU A 252 -9.10 -15.10 -4.16
CA GLU A 252 -8.18 -15.90 -3.36
C GLU A 252 -6.83 -16.09 -4.07
N PRO A 253 -5.76 -16.39 -3.32
CA PRO A 253 -4.48 -16.76 -3.89
C PRO A 253 -4.59 -17.94 -4.87
N ASN A 254 -3.99 -17.79 -6.05
CA ASN A 254 -3.90 -18.83 -7.08
C ASN A 254 -2.44 -19.13 -7.50
N PHE A 255 -1.47 -18.37 -6.99
CA PHE A 255 -0.04 -18.59 -7.13
C PHE A 255 0.53 -18.97 -5.77
N LEU A 256 0.53 -20.27 -5.46
CA LEU A 256 0.77 -20.77 -4.11
C LEU A 256 2.27 -21.02 -3.85
N PRO A 257 2.74 -21.08 -2.58
CA PRO A 257 4.12 -21.49 -2.26
C PRO A 257 4.41 -22.96 -2.65
N PRO A 258 5.66 -23.44 -2.59
CA PRO A 258 6.90 -22.72 -2.25
C PRO A 258 7.26 -21.67 -3.31
N TYR A 259 7.60 -20.44 -2.90
CA TYR A 259 7.99 -19.33 -3.81
C TYR A 259 9.48 -19.31 -4.14
N ASP A 260 10.26 -20.09 -3.40
CA ASP A 260 11.69 -20.32 -3.59
C ASP A 260 11.98 -21.37 -4.69
N ALA A 261 10.96 -22.01 -5.24
CA ALA A 261 11.10 -22.90 -6.39
C ALA A 261 11.63 -22.13 -7.62
N PRO A 262 12.62 -22.67 -8.37
CA PRO A 262 13.29 -21.94 -9.46
C PRO A 262 12.34 -21.32 -10.50
N ASP A 263 11.32 -22.07 -10.92
CA ASP A 263 10.29 -21.65 -11.88
C ASP A 263 9.48 -20.45 -11.37
N LYS A 264 9.09 -20.45 -10.09
CA LYS A 264 8.37 -19.33 -9.49
C LYS A 264 9.27 -18.12 -9.26
N ARG A 265 10.54 -18.33 -8.90
CA ARG A 265 11.50 -17.23 -8.73
C ARG A 265 11.75 -16.51 -10.05
N GLU A 266 11.84 -17.25 -11.15
CA GLU A 266 11.92 -16.68 -12.50
C GLU A 266 10.69 -15.83 -12.81
N ILE A 267 9.48 -16.36 -12.58
CA ILE A 267 8.23 -15.61 -12.79
C ILE A 267 8.20 -14.34 -11.92
N ILE A 268 8.53 -14.43 -10.64
CA ILE A 268 8.56 -13.28 -9.73
C ILE A 268 9.59 -12.25 -10.23
N PHE A 269 10.78 -12.68 -10.61
CA PHE A 269 11.82 -11.82 -11.16
C PHE A 269 11.35 -11.06 -12.41
N GLU A 270 10.70 -11.74 -13.36
CA GLU A 270 10.18 -11.13 -14.58
C GLU A 270 9.20 -9.97 -14.30
N TYR A 271 8.46 -10.04 -13.19
CA TYR A 271 7.55 -9.00 -12.76
C TYR A 271 8.15 -8.01 -11.76
N LEU A 272 9.29 -8.27 -11.12
CA LEU A 272 9.92 -7.33 -10.18
C LEU A 272 11.08 -6.52 -10.79
N LYS A 273 11.66 -6.98 -11.90
CA LYS A 273 12.76 -6.28 -12.59
C LYS A 273 12.35 -4.96 -13.27
N GLU A 274 11.06 -4.71 -13.37
CA GLU A 274 10.48 -3.47 -13.88
C GLU A 274 9.50 -2.89 -12.86
N GLU A 275 9.32 -1.59 -12.90
CA GLU A 275 8.26 -0.88 -12.18
C GLU A 275 7.60 0.13 -13.12
N TRP A 276 6.31 0.38 -12.90
CA TRP A 276 5.61 1.43 -13.62
C TRP A 276 6.00 2.79 -13.05
N ASP A 277 6.58 3.66 -13.87
CA ASP A 277 6.87 5.04 -13.49
C ASP A 277 5.65 5.91 -13.77
N GLU A 278 5.07 6.47 -12.71
CA GLU A 278 3.86 7.26 -12.79
C GLU A 278 4.07 8.61 -13.47
N LYS A 279 5.26 9.21 -13.31
CA LYS A 279 5.58 10.53 -13.86
C LYS A 279 5.73 10.44 -15.37
N THR A 280 6.49 9.44 -15.84
CA THR A 280 6.75 9.24 -17.27
C THR A 280 5.69 8.39 -17.96
N ARG A 281 4.86 7.68 -17.19
CA ARG A 281 3.83 6.73 -17.68
C ARG A 281 4.42 5.64 -18.55
N ALA A 282 5.55 5.11 -18.13
CA ALA A 282 6.29 4.09 -18.86
C ALA A 282 6.86 3.03 -17.90
N TRP A 283 7.18 1.86 -18.46
CA TRP A 283 7.94 0.85 -17.75
C TRP A 283 9.39 1.31 -17.58
N LYS A 284 9.87 1.23 -16.36
CA LYS A 284 11.26 1.54 -15.99
C LYS A 284 11.90 0.28 -15.42
N LYS A 285 13.13 -0.02 -15.85
CA LYS A 285 13.94 -1.07 -15.22
C LYS A 285 14.32 -0.66 -13.81
N VAL A 286 14.19 -1.60 -12.89
CA VAL A 286 14.66 -1.42 -11.52
C VAL A 286 16.15 -1.75 -11.53
N GLU A 287 16.98 -0.71 -11.43
CA GLU A 287 18.42 -0.89 -11.37
C GLU A 287 18.81 -1.43 -9.98
N PRO A 288 19.65 -2.48 -9.89
CA PRO A 288 20.25 -2.86 -8.62
C PRO A 288 20.97 -1.64 -8.04
N ALA A 289 20.79 -1.35 -6.75
CA ALA A 289 21.59 -0.34 -6.08
C ALA A 289 23.08 -0.62 -6.37
N LYS A 290 23.77 0.37 -6.97
CA LYS A 290 25.21 0.27 -7.16
C LYS A 290 25.81 -0.01 -5.80
N GLN A 291 26.48 -1.16 -5.64
CA GLN A 291 27.34 -1.37 -4.50
C GLN A 291 28.31 -0.18 -4.49
N LEU A 292 28.16 0.70 -3.50
CA LEU A 292 29.23 1.61 -3.14
C LEU A 292 30.37 0.70 -2.69
N TYR A 293 31.20 0.30 -3.66
CA TYR A 293 32.54 -0.16 -3.38
C TYR A 293 33.19 1.01 -2.65
N CYS A 294 33.27 0.92 -1.33
CA CYS A 294 34.31 1.60 -0.59
C CYS A 294 35.61 1.03 -1.16
N GLY A 295 36.16 1.71 -2.16
CA GLY A 295 37.48 1.40 -2.66
C GLY A 295 38.41 1.42 -1.46
N GLY A 296 39.00 0.26 -1.17
CA GLY A 296 40.19 0.22 -0.34
C GLY A 296 41.27 0.97 -1.07
N SER A 297 41.37 2.27 -0.83
CA SER A 297 42.63 2.99 -0.97
C SER A 297 43.39 2.75 0.33
N ASP A 298 44.25 1.73 0.31
CA ASP A 298 45.57 1.88 0.90
C ASP A 298 46.14 3.18 0.35
N ASP A 299 46.09 4.24 1.15
CA ASP A 299 47.07 5.33 1.16
C ASP A 299 46.75 6.22 2.37
N GLY A 300 47.76 6.40 3.21
CA GLY A 300 47.64 7.13 4.46
C GLY A 300 47.42 8.63 4.29
N ALA A 301 47.12 9.24 5.45
CA ALA A 301 47.11 10.66 5.79
C ALA A 301 45.73 11.36 5.87
N GLU A 302 45.49 11.83 7.10
CA GLU A 302 44.71 13.01 7.51
C GLU A 302 43.17 13.04 7.36
N SER A 303 42.54 12.59 8.46
CA SER A 303 41.46 13.28 9.19
C SER A 303 41.04 14.66 8.66
N LYS A 304 39.82 14.76 8.11
CA LYS A 304 38.87 15.85 8.39
C LYS A 304 37.42 15.35 8.40
N TYR A 305 36.74 15.62 9.50
CA TYR A 305 35.31 15.44 9.71
C TYR A 305 34.51 16.11 8.58
N SER A 306 33.65 15.34 7.90
CA SER A 306 32.62 15.87 7.02
C SER A 306 31.28 15.27 7.41
N THR A 307 30.41 16.14 7.90
CA THR A 307 29.04 15.88 8.33
C THR A 307 28.17 15.42 7.16
N CYS A 308 27.67 14.18 7.22
CA CYS A 308 26.59 13.72 6.36
C CYS A 308 25.26 14.30 6.88
N SER A 309 24.72 15.28 6.16
CA SER A 309 23.33 15.71 6.29
C SER A 309 22.53 15.00 5.22
N LEU A 310 21.59 14.15 5.62
CA LEU A 310 20.62 13.51 4.75
C LEU A 310 19.45 14.48 4.53
N MET A 311 19.24 14.90 3.28
CA MET A 311 17.94 15.28 2.73
C MET A 311 17.42 14.10 1.91
#